data_AF-A0A2V9D7P7-F1
#
_entry.id   AF-A0A2V9D7P7-F1
#
_cell.length_a   1.000
_cell.length_b   1.000
_cell.length_c   1.000
_cell.angle_alpha   90.00
_cell.angle_beta   90.00
_cell.angle_gamma   90.00
#
_symmetry.space_group_name_H-M   'P 1'
#
loop_
_entity.id
_entity.type
_entity.pdbx_description
1 polymer ?
#
loop_
_entity_poly.entity_id
_entity_poly.type
_entity_poly.pdbx_seq_one_letter_code
_entity_poly.pdbx_strand_id
1 'polypeptide(L)'
;MATAATVTRRASRWQHYPPGTEVKDARPGDFLLTHSRSWTGRLIRFGQRLRYTGADTKYARWNHAALFVNEGGDIIEALGSGVQLRNVSVYRETEYHVVYLQDIFDEDRQEETTFAYYCLNDKYGYLTDLSLGLSLLTGLKFAFGIDGQMICSGLVARSLERTGEIFEVDTWRAMPADLAKHFHVELKAPVDRGRIPDASEQVKARSR
;
A
#
# COMPACT_ATOMS: atom_id res chain seq x y z
N MET A 1 -14.05 -33.61 3.22
CA MET A 1 -13.99 -32.34 3.96
C MET A 1 -12.59 -31.78 3.78
N ALA A 2 -12.43 -30.69 3.02
CA ALA A 2 -11.14 -30.03 2.89
C ALA A 2 -10.89 -29.21 4.15
N THR A 3 -9.80 -29.51 4.87
CA THR A 3 -9.26 -28.67 5.93
C THR A 3 -8.96 -27.31 5.32
N ALA A 4 -9.50 -26.22 5.89
CA ALA A 4 -9.13 -24.88 5.47
C ALA A 4 -7.61 -24.74 5.61
N ALA A 5 -6.90 -24.52 4.50
CA ALA A 5 -5.48 -24.27 4.55
C ALA A 5 -5.27 -23.01 5.40
N THR A 6 -4.50 -23.13 6.48
CA THR A 6 -4.06 -21.97 7.25
C THR A 6 -3.28 -21.08 6.30
N VAL A 7 -3.74 -19.84 6.11
CA VAL A 7 -2.99 -18.82 5.36
C VAL A 7 -1.69 -18.58 6.12
N THR A 8 -0.60 -19.17 5.64
CA THR A 8 0.73 -18.96 6.20
C THR A 8 1.17 -17.56 5.83
N ARG A 9 1.22 -16.68 6.82
CA ARG A 9 1.79 -15.33 6.67
C ARG A 9 3.32 -15.43 6.72
N ARG A 10 4.03 -14.74 5.83
CA ARG A 10 5.49 -14.69 5.94
C ARG A 10 5.91 -13.91 7.17
N ALA A 11 7.10 -14.25 7.67
CA ALA A 11 7.74 -13.46 8.71
C ALA A 11 7.96 -12.03 8.20
N SER A 12 7.64 -11.05 9.03
CA SER A 12 7.83 -9.64 8.74
C SER A 12 8.16 -8.90 10.02
N ARG A 13 8.92 -7.81 9.88
CA ARG A 13 9.04 -6.78 10.93
C ARG A 13 8.56 -5.46 10.36
N TRP A 14 8.11 -4.56 11.20
CA TRP A 14 7.84 -3.19 10.77
C TRP A 14 8.53 -2.18 11.68
N GLN A 15 8.86 -1.03 11.11
CA GLN A 15 9.51 0.08 11.82
C GLN A 15 8.84 1.40 11.45
N HIS A 16 8.64 2.24 12.46
CA HIS A 16 8.11 3.59 12.32
C HIS A 16 9.24 4.59 12.02
N TYR A 17 9.00 5.46 11.05
CA TYR A 17 9.86 6.57 10.64
C TYR A 17 9.12 7.89 10.86
N PRO A 18 9.49 8.68 11.88
CA PRO A 18 8.88 9.99 12.11
C PRO A 18 9.38 11.02 11.09
N PRO A 19 8.69 12.16 10.93
CA PRO A 19 9.16 13.26 10.09
C PRO A 19 10.62 13.64 10.38
N GLY A 20 11.38 13.89 9.33
CA GLY A 20 12.82 14.17 9.34
C GLY A 20 13.72 12.93 9.34
N THR A 21 13.15 11.72 9.44
CA THR A 21 13.91 10.47 9.42
C THR A 21 13.66 9.71 8.12
N GLU A 22 14.73 9.14 7.55
CA GLU A 22 14.67 8.34 6.34
C GLU A 22 15.11 6.91 6.60
N VAL A 23 14.51 5.97 5.85
CA VAL A 23 14.89 4.56 5.84
C VAL A 23 16.20 4.39 5.07
N LYS A 24 17.05 3.47 5.53
CA LYS A 24 18.37 3.22 4.93
C LYS A 24 18.63 1.76 4.56
N ASP A 25 17.80 0.86 5.07
CA ASP A 25 17.97 -0.59 5.02
C ASP A 25 16.79 -1.29 4.34
N ALA A 26 15.96 -0.54 3.61
CA ALA A 26 14.86 -1.13 2.83
C ALA A 26 15.43 -1.92 1.65
N ARG A 27 14.88 -3.12 1.44
CA ARG A 27 15.22 -3.98 0.31
C ARG A 27 14.13 -3.92 -0.76
N PRO A 28 14.45 -4.24 -2.02
CA PRO A 28 13.42 -4.43 -3.05
C PRO A 28 12.36 -5.43 -2.57
N GLY A 29 11.08 -5.09 -2.71
CA GLY A 29 9.94 -5.88 -2.23
C GLY A 29 9.46 -5.52 -0.81
N ASP A 30 10.26 -4.83 -0.01
CA ASP A 30 9.72 -4.20 1.20
C ASP A 30 8.74 -3.09 0.80
N PHE A 31 7.84 -2.70 1.69
CA PHE A 31 6.85 -1.65 1.38
C PHE A 31 6.65 -0.70 2.55
N LEU A 32 6.12 0.49 2.26
CA LEU A 32 5.75 1.46 3.26
C LEU A 32 4.24 1.66 3.33
N LEU A 33 3.77 2.05 4.51
CA LEU A 33 2.42 2.51 4.81
C LEU A 33 2.49 3.91 5.43
N THR A 34 1.56 4.79 5.06
CA THR A 34 1.44 6.12 5.67
C THR A 34 -0.03 6.53 5.87
N HIS A 35 -0.24 7.56 6.69
CA HIS A 35 -1.53 8.18 6.97
C HIS A 35 -1.50 9.70 6.80
N SER A 36 -1.42 10.16 5.55
CA SER A 36 -1.32 11.59 5.24
C SER A 36 -2.68 12.33 5.27
N ARG A 37 -2.68 13.67 5.13
CA ARG A 37 -3.93 14.49 5.12
C ARG A 37 -4.59 14.65 3.72
N SER A 38 -4.12 13.99 2.65
CA SER A 38 -4.55 14.29 1.25
C SER A 38 -5.79 13.50 0.80
N TRP A 39 -6.24 13.88 -0.40
CA TRP A 39 -7.60 13.98 -0.93
C TRP A 39 -8.50 12.72 -0.88
N THR A 40 -7.95 11.50 -0.93
CA THR A 40 -8.73 10.24 -0.78
C THR A 40 -9.04 9.90 0.69
N GLY A 41 -8.42 10.61 1.63
CA GLY A 41 -8.47 10.30 3.06
C GLY A 41 -9.86 10.38 3.70
N ARG A 42 -10.87 11.07 3.14
CA ARG A 42 -12.23 11.03 3.74
C ARG A 42 -13.03 9.81 3.30
N LEU A 43 -13.02 9.44 2.02
CA LEU A 43 -13.77 8.27 1.53
C LEU A 43 -13.16 6.94 1.97
N ILE A 44 -11.83 6.82 1.89
CA ILE A 44 -11.12 5.61 2.31
C ILE A 44 -11.25 5.40 3.82
N ARG A 45 -11.03 6.44 4.65
CA ARG A 45 -11.22 6.33 6.10
C ARG A 45 -12.69 6.11 6.48
N PHE A 46 -13.65 6.64 5.71
CA PHE A 46 -15.08 6.42 5.94
C PHE A 46 -15.48 4.98 5.64
N GLY A 47 -15.05 4.42 4.50
CA GLY A 47 -15.31 3.02 4.13
C GLY A 47 -14.55 2.02 5.01
N GLN A 48 -13.30 2.31 5.37
CA GLN A 48 -12.54 1.51 6.33
C GLN A 48 -13.21 1.50 7.71
N ARG A 49 -13.73 2.64 8.19
CA ARG A 49 -14.40 2.73 9.51
C ARG A 49 -15.75 2.01 9.56
N LEU A 50 -16.37 1.73 8.40
CA LEU A 50 -17.56 0.88 8.27
C LEU A 50 -17.20 -0.62 8.27
N ARG A 51 -16.07 -1.01 7.65
CA ARG A 51 -15.61 -2.41 7.56
C ARG A 51 -14.80 -2.89 8.77
N TYR A 52 -14.07 -1.99 9.40
CA TYR A 52 -13.15 -2.25 10.51
C TYR A 52 -13.69 -1.67 11.82
N THR A 53 -14.60 -2.40 12.43
CA THR A 53 -15.23 -2.08 13.72
C THR A 53 -14.61 -2.91 14.86
N GLY A 54 -14.82 -2.49 16.11
CA GLY A 54 -14.31 -3.21 17.28
C GLY A 54 -12.78 -3.27 17.34
N ALA A 55 -12.23 -4.46 17.50
CA ALA A 55 -10.79 -4.67 17.69
C ALA A 55 -9.94 -4.27 16.48
N ASP A 56 -10.51 -4.25 15.28
CA ASP A 56 -9.76 -3.97 14.05
C ASP A 56 -9.71 -2.47 13.68
N THR A 57 -10.40 -1.60 14.43
CA THR A 57 -10.40 -0.15 14.17
C THR A 57 -9.00 0.47 14.25
N LYS A 58 -8.06 -0.20 14.93
CA LYS A 58 -6.63 0.21 14.98
C LYS A 58 -5.94 0.22 13.61
N TYR A 59 -6.41 -0.58 12.65
CA TYR A 59 -5.83 -0.66 11.29
C TYR A 59 -6.47 0.32 10.30
N ALA A 60 -7.62 0.92 10.62
CA ALA A 60 -8.40 1.79 9.72
C ALA A 60 -7.84 3.23 9.57
N ARG A 61 -6.55 3.43 9.85
CA ARG A 61 -5.91 4.76 9.85
C ARG A 61 -5.00 5.00 8.64
N TRP A 62 -4.55 3.93 8.00
CA TRP A 62 -3.68 3.95 6.82
C TRP A 62 -4.43 4.39 5.58
N ASN A 63 -3.84 5.27 4.78
CA ASN A 63 -4.47 5.77 3.55
C ASN A 63 -3.60 5.66 2.30
N HIS A 64 -2.35 5.22 2.42
CA HIS A 64 -1.47 5.06 1.28
C HIS A 64 -0.41 3.98 1.52
N ALA A 65 0.05 3.37 0.44
CA ALA A 65 1.08 2.35 0.42
C ALA A 65 1.98 2.52 -0.82
N ALA A 66 3.26 2.17 -0.70
CA ALA A 66 4.23 2.19 -1.80
C ALA A 66 5.24 1.05 -1.64
N LEU A 67 5.74 0.51 -2.74
CA LEU A 67 6.69 -0.61 -2.75
C LEU A 67 8.11 -0.11 -3.04
N PHE A 68 9.11 -0.56 -2.28
CA PHE A 68 10.51 -0.36 -2.60
C PHE A 68 10.94 -1.26 -3.76
N VAL A 69 11.64 -0.71 -4.74
CA VAL A 69 12.07 -1.44 -5.94
C VAL A 69 13.59 -1.54 -6.08
N ASN A 70 14.34 -0.86 -5.22
CA ASN A 70 15.79 -1.02 -5.09
C ASN A 70 16.28 -0.60 -3.70
N GLU A 71 17.54 -0.93 -3.40
CA GLU A 71 18.21 -0.56 -2.14
C GLU A 71 18.53 0.94 -2.02
N GLY A 72 18.48 1.68 -3.14
CA GLY A 72 18.65 3.14 -3.17
C GLY A 72 17.43 3.91 -2.64
N GLY A 73 16.39 3.21 -2.18
CA GLY A 73 15.17 3.80 -1.66
C GLY A 73 14.20 4.24 -2.74
N ASP A 74 14.34 3.77 -3.98
CA ASP A 74 13.31 4.05 -4.98
C ASP A 74 12.06 3.25 -4.71
N ILE A 75 10.93 3.91 -4.94
CA ILE A 75 9.61 3.39 -4.69
C ILE A 75 8.73 3.50 -5.93
N ILE A 76 7.86 2.51 -6.10
CA ILE A 76 6.74 2.59 -7.02
C ILE A 76 5.44 2.74 -6.23
N GLU A 77 4.65 3.73 -6.61
CA GLU A 77 3.39 4.03 -5.96
C GLU A 77 2.33 4.51 -6.95
N ALA A 78 1.08 4.20 -6.65
CA ALA A 78 -0.05 4.70 -7.42
C ALA A 78 -0.63 5.94 -6.73
N LEU A 79 -0.59 7.08 -7.44
CA LEU A 79 -1.16 8.35 -6.99
C LEU A 79 -2.20 8.84 -7.98
N GLY A 80 -3.02 9.82 -7.60
CA GLY A 80 -4.04 10.42 -8.48
C GLY A 80 -3.54 10.83 -9.89
N SER A 81 -2.25 11.05 -10.09
CA SER A 81 -1.66 11.37 -11.40
C SER A 81 -1.12 10.17 -12.19
N GLY A 82 -1.29 8.94 -11.70
CA GLY A 82 -0.76 7.72 -12.30
C GLY A 82 0.17 6.93 -11.37
N VAL A 83 0.58 5.75 -11.83
CA VAL A 83 1.65 4.97 -11.19
C VAL A 83 2.99 5.64 -11.49
N GLN A 84 3.82 5.81 -10.46
CA GLN A 84 5.03 6.61 -10.52
C GLN A 84 6.20 5.93 -9.84
N LEU A 85 7.38 6.11 -10.44
CA LEU A 85 8.67 5.79 -9.84
C LEU A 85 9.25 7.07 -9.23
N ARG A 86 9.55 7.03 -7.93
CA ARG A 86 10.13 8.15 -7.16
C ARG A 86 11.15 7.63 -6.17
N ASN A 87 11.77 8.51 -5.40
CA ASN A 87 12.59 8.13 -4.25
C ASN A 87 11.82 8.35 -2.94
N VAL A 88 12.05 7.50 -1.94
CA VAL A 88 11.42 7.59 -0.61
C VAL A 88 11.68 8.91 0.09
N SER A 89 12.74 9.64 -0.28
CA SER A 89 13.05 10.99 0.24
C SER A 89 11.90 11.99 0.08
N VAL A 90 10.95 11.78 -0.85
CA VAL A 90 9.71 12.58 -0.94
C VAL A 90 8.87 12.50 0.35
N TYR A 91 9.00 11.41 1.11
CA TYR A 91 8.38 11.18 2.40
C TYR A 91 9.22 11.65 3.60
N ARG A 92 10.37 12.32 3.38
CA ARG A 92 11.26 12.78 4.47
C ARG A 92 10.51 13.57 5.54
N GLU A 93 9.64 14.48 5.12
CA GLU A 93 8.85 15.32 6.04
C GLU A 93 7.50 14.70 6.40
N THR A 94 7.29 13.41 6.11
CA THR A 94 6.05 12.66 6.35
C THR A 94 6.32 11.51 7.30
N GLU A 95 5.38 11.22 8.18
CA GLU A 95 5.43 9.97 8.94
C GLU A 95 5.11 8.78 8.03
N TYR A 96 5.91 7.71 8.11
CA TYR A 96 5.59 6.45 7.44
C TYR A 96 6.11 5.25 8.25
N HIS A 97 5.63 4.07 7.91
CA HIS A 97 6.07 2.80 8.50
C HIS A 97 6.54 1.90 7.38
N VAL A 98 7.71 1.28 7.54
CA VAL A 98 8.25 0.31 6.58
C VAL A 98 7.98 -1.08 7.13
N VAL A 99 7.45 -1.95 6.27
CA VAL A 99 7.31 -3.39 6.50
C VAL A 99 8.43 -4.08 5.74
N TYR A 100 9.29 -4.75 6.49
CA TYR A 100 10.40 -5.53 5.98
C TYR A 100 9.98 -6.99 5.91
N LEU A 101 9.99 -7.54 4.70
CA LEU A 101 9.71 -8.95 4.50
C LEU A 101 10.94 -9.76 4.90
N GLN A 102 10.73 -10.88 5.58
CA GLN A 102 11.78 -11.80 5.99
C GLN A 102 11.65 -13.12 5.23
N ASP A 103 12.77 -13.81 5.05
CA ASP A 103 12.82 -15.14 4.43
C ASP A 103 12.17 -15.21 3.04
N ILE A 104 12.30 -14.14 2.26
CA ILE A 104 11.90 -14.08 0.85
C ILE A 104 13.14 -14.30 -0.01
N PHE A 105 13.04 -15.24 -0.96
CA PHE A 105 14.10 -15.50 -1.94
C PHE A 105 14.29 -14.30 -2.87
N ASP A 106 15.53 -14.10 -3.34
CA ASP A 106 15.84 -12.94 -4.17
C ASP A 106 15.11 -13.00 -5.53
N GLU A 107 14.84 -14.21 -6.05
CA GLU A 107 14.04 -14.44 -7.25
C GLU A 107 12.59 -13.97 -7.07
N ASP A 108 11.98 -14.23 -5.90
CA ASP A 108 10.62 -13.79 -5.59
C ASP A 108 10.55 -12.25 -5.48
N ARG A 109 11.57 -11.63 -4.86
CA ARG A 109 11.69 -10.15 -4.82
C ARG A 109 11.88 -9.56 -6.22
N GLN A 110 12.58 -10.26 -7.10
CA GLN A 110 12.75 -9.84 -8.49
C GLN A 110 11.41 -9.88 -9.24
N GLU A 111 10.61 -10.93 -9.09
CA GLU A 111 9.28 -11.03 -9.70
C GLU A 111 8.33 -9.95 -9.17
N GLU A 112 8.34 -9.74 -7.85
CA GLU A 112 7.57 -8.69 -7.18
C GLU A 112 7.88 -7.28 -7.73
N THR A 113 9.17 -6.96 -7.85
CA THR A 113 9.61 -5.65 -8.37
C THR A 113 9.41 -5.54 -9.87
N THR A 114 9.56 -6.63 -10.63
CA THR A 114 9.24 -6.69 -12.07
C THR A 114 7.77 -6.37 -12.31
N PHE A 115 6.87 -6.94 -11.51
CA PHE A 115 5.45 -6.60 -11.56
C PHE A 115 5.20 -5.12 -11.21
N ALA A 116 5.86 -4.59 -10.18
CA ALA A 116 5.73 -3.17 -9.84
C ALA A 116 6.18 -2.24 -10.98
N TYR A 117 7.31 -2.55 -11.64
CA TYR A 117 7.76 -1.82 -12.84
C TYR A 117 6.78 -1.96 -13.99
N TYR A 118 6.18 -3.15 -14.19
CA TYR A 118 5.14 -3.35 -15.20
C TYR A 118 3.94 -2.41 -14.99
N CYS A 119 3.54 -2.19 -13.72
CA CYS A 119 2.48 -1.25 -13.37
C CYS A 119 2.80 0.21 -13.69
N LEU A 120 4.04 0.59 -14.03
CA LEU A 120 4.32 1.91 -14.62
C LEU A 120 3.66 2.11 -15.98
N ASN A 121 3.07 1.07 -16.59
CA ASN A 121 2.24 1.21 -17.78
C ASN A 121 0.75 1.47 -17.45
N ASP A 122 0.34 1.35 -16.19
CA ASP A 122 -1.05 1.46 -15.75
C ASP A 122 -1.42 2.88 -15.33
N LYS A 123 -2.61 3.34 -15.71
CA LYS A 123 -3.15 4.63 -15.27
C LYS A 123 -3.67 4.54 -13.83
N TYR A 124 -3.89 5.68 -13.17
CA TYR A 124 -4.48 5.67 -11.83
C TYR A 124 -5.97 5.33 -11.87
N GLY A 125 -6.40 4.54 -10.89
CA GLY A 125 -7.75 4.02 -10.80
C GLY A 125 -8.80 4.92 -10.18
N TYR A 126 -9.02 6.13 -10.70
CA TYR A 126 -10.07 7.03 -10.16
C TYR A 126 -11.45 6.39 -10.08
N LEU A 127 -11.82 5.58 -11.08
CA LEU A 127 -13.13 4.94 -11.13
C LEU A 127 -13.19 3.70 -10.23
N THR A 128 -12.07 3.02 -10.04
CA THR A 128 -11.93 1.96 -9.03
C THR A 128 -12.02 2.53 -7.60
N ASP A 129 -11.36 3.65 -7.30
CA ASP A 129 -11.45 4.34 -6.00
C ASP A 129 -12.87 4.87 -5.73
N LEU A 130 -13.51 5.46 -6.75
CA LEU A 130 -14.89 5.94 -6.66
C LEU A 130 -15.88 4.78 -6.47
N SER A 131 -15.69 3.67 -7.17
CA SER A 131 -16.57 2.50 -7.08
C SER A 131 -16.41 1.74 -5.77
N LEU A 132 -15.19 1.62 -5.27
CA LEU A 132 -14.88 1.03 -3.97
C LEU A 132 -15.44 1.92 -2.86
N GLY A 133 -15.28 3.24 -2.99
CA GLY A 133 -15.91 4.23 -2.11
C GLY A 133 -17.44 4.13 -2.09
N LEU A 134 -18.09 4.03 -3.25
CA LEU A 134 -19.55 3.92 -3.39
C LEU A 134 -20.11 2.59 -2.86
N SER A 135 -19.37 1.50 -3.05
CA SER A 135 -19.77 0.16 -2.58
C SER A 135 -19.61 0.04 -1.06
N LEU A 136 -18.56 0.66 -0.50
CA LEU A 136 -18.39 0.80 0.93
C LEU A 136 -19.47 1.72 1.56
N LEU A 137 -19.90 2.77 0.85
CA LEU A 137 -20.98 3.69 1.28
C LEU A 137 -22.36 3.03 1.32
N THR A 138 -22.64 2.11 0.39
CA THR A 138 -23.97 1.50 0.23
C THR A 138 -24.10 0.15 0.95
N GLY A 139 -23.01 -0.42 1.45
CA GLY A 139 -22.99 -1.77 2.03
C GLY A 139 -23.23 -2.88 0.99
N LEU A 140 -23.36 -2.51 -0.28
CA LEU A 140 -23.55 -3.41 -1.41
C LEU A 140 -22.17 -3.86 -1.91
N LYS A 141 -21.98 -5.16 -2.12
CA LYS A 141 -20.72 -5.77 -2.59
C LYS A 141 -20.47 -5.55 -4.09
N PHE A 142 -20.77 -4.37 -4.61
CA PHE A 142 -20.32 -4.01 -5.95
C PHE A 142 -18.85 -3.61 -5.88
N ALA A 143 -18.11 -3.77 -6.96
CA ALA A 143 -16.82 -3.14 -7.11
C ALA A 143 -16.46 -3.19 -8.58
N PHE A 144 -16.30 -2.00 -9.15
CA PHE A 144 -16.06 -1.81 -10.56
C PHE A 144 -14.59 -1.44 -10.72
N GLY A 145 -13.82 -2.36 -11.32
CA GLY A 145 -12.46 -2.08 -11.77
C GLY A 145 -12.50 -1.74 -13.25
N ILE A 146 -11.65 -0.81 -13.68
CA ILE A 146 -11.36 -0.63 -15.10
C ILE A 146 -9.99 -1.23 -15.35
N ASP A 147 -9.87 -2.01 -16.42
CA ASP A 147 -8.59 -2.60 -16.80
C ASP A 147 -7.54 -1.51 -17.08
N GLY A 148 -6.29 -1.75 -16.67
CA GLY A 148 -5.21 -0.75 -16.71
C GLY A 148 -5.30 0.34 -15.63
N GLN A 149 -5.99 0.08 -14.52
CA GLN A 149 -6.06 0.95 -13.35
C GLN A 149 -5.51 0.28 -12.07
N MET A 150 -4.62 0.98 -11.36
CA MET A 150 -4.04 0.48 -10.10
C MET A 150 -4.26 1.46 -8.94
N ILE A 151 -4.70 0.91 -7.80
CA ILE A 151 -4.76 1.62 -6.50
C ILE A 151 -3.49 1.35 -5.70
N CYS A 152 -3.11 2.26 -4.80
CA CYS A 152 -1.81 2.19 -4.10
C CYS A 152 -1.59 0.86 -3.35
N SER A 153 -2.53 0.48 -2.49
CA SER A 153 -2.48 -0.77 -1.74
C SER A 153 -2.73 -2.02 -2.59
N GLY A 154 -3.45 -1.88 -3.70
CA GLY A 154 -3.67 -2.98 -4.65
C GLY A 154 -2.41 -3.28 -5.48
N LEU A 155 -1.63 -2.25 -5.81
CA LEU A 155 -0.29 -2.41 -6.39
C LEU A 155 0.60 -3.21 -5.45
N VAL A 156 0.71 -2.78 -4.20
CA VAL A 156 1.51 -3.48 -3.19
C VAL A 156 0.99 -4.91 -2.97
N ALA A 157 -0.31 -5.11 -2.79
CA ALA A 157 -0.86 -6.45 -2.56
C ALA A 157 -0.61 -7.42 -3.74
N ARG A 158 -0.79 -6.97 -4.98
CA ARG A 158 -0.53 -7.79 -6.18
C ARG A 158 0.95 -8.03 -6.46
N SER A 159 1.81 -7.10 -6.04
CA SER A 159 3.26 -7.29 -5.96
C SER A 159 3.60 -8.41 -4.97
N LEU A 160 3.05 -8.36 -3.76
CA LEU A 160 3.28 -9.36 -2.71
C LEU A 160 2.76 -10.76 -3.08
N GLU A 161 1.73 -10.89 -3.92
CA GLU A 161 1.31 -12.20 -4.46
C GLU A 161 2.45 -12.92 -5.20
N ARG A 162 3.44 -12.18 -5.73
CA ARG A 162 4.62 -12.75 -6.41
C ARG A 162 5.63 -13.36 -5.45
N THR A 163 5.55 -13.05 -4.17
CA THR A 163 6.31 -13.70 -3.10
C THR A 163 5.55 -14.87 -2.46
N GLY A 164 4.39 -15.23 -3.04
CA GLY A 164 3.49 -16.27 -2.53
C GLY A 164 2.62 -15.83 -1.36
N GLU A 165 2.49 -14.53 -1.08
CA GLU A 165 1.53 -14.05 -0.09
C GLU A 165 0.09 -14.30 -0.55
N ILE A 166 -0.75 -14.76 0.39
CA ILE A 166 -2.16 -15.05 0.14
C ILE A 166 -2.98 -14.16 1.05
N PHE A 167 -3.75 -13.24 0.47
CA PHE A 167 -4.60 -12.31 1.20
C PHE A 167 -6.02 -12.87 1.36
N GLU A 168 -6.69 -12.52 2.47
CA GLU A 168 -8.11 -12.85 2.70
C GLU A 168 -9.07 -12.02 1.81
N VAL A 169 -8.54 -11.02 1.12
CA VAL A 169 -9.28 -10.12 0.23
C VAL A 169 -8.73 -10.21 -1.19
N ASP A 170 -9.58 -9.96 -2.19
CA ASP A 170 -9.12 -9.78 -3.55
C ASP A 170 -8.11 -8.62 -3.60
N THR A 171 -6.87 -8.92 -4.00
CA THR A 171 -5.73 -8.01 -3.89
C THR A 171 -5.87 -6.74 -4.72
N TRP A 172 -6.57 -6.79 -5.85
CA TRP A 172 -6.87 -5.58 -6.64
C TRP A 172 -7.79 -4.58 -5.92
N ARG A 173 -8.52 -5.02 -4.88
CA ARG A 173 -9.38 -4.19 -4.01
C ARG A 173 -8.78 -3.99 -2.62
N ALA A 174 -7.57 -4.50 -2.38
CA ALA A 174 -6.94 -4.41 -1.07
C ALA A 174 -6.80 -2.94 -0.67
N MET A 175 -7.24 -2.63 0.54
CA MET A 175 -7.09 -1.33 1.18
C MET A 175 -5.80 -1.30 1.99
N PRO A 176 -5.25 -0.12 2.30
CA PRO A 176 -4.07 -0.02 3.16
C PRO A 176 -4.28 -0.67 4.55
N ALA A 177 -5.52 -0.67 5.04
CA ALA A 177 -5.91 -1.36 6.27
C ALA A 177 -5.84 -2.89 6.16
N ASP A 178 -6.12 -3.47 4.98
CA ASP A 178 -5.99 -4.92 4.76
C ASP A 178 -4.51 -5.32 4.84
N LEU A 179 -3.62 -4.55 4.20
CA LEU A 179 -2.16 -4.73 4.33
C LEU A 179 -1.71 -4.60 5.79
N ALA A 180 -2.13 -3.54 6.48
CA ALA A 180 -1.76 -3.34 7.87
C ALA A 180 -2.27 -4.45 8.80
N LYS A 181 -3.48 -4.98 8.58
CA LYS A 181 -4.02 -6.10 9.35
C LYS A 181 -3.28 -7.41 9.04
N HIS A 182 -2.92 -7.64 7.78
CA HIS A 182 -2.16 -8.81 7.35
C HIS A 182 -0.79 -8.86 8.03
N PHE A 183 -0.08 -7.73 8.05
CA PHE A 183 1.28 -7.60 8.62
C PHE A 183 1.31 -7.05 10.05
N HIS A 184 0.16 -6.96 10.72
CA HIS A 184 0.04 -6.47 12.11
C HIS A 184 0.73 -5.10 12.37
N VAL A 185 0.61 -4.18 11.42
CA VAL A 185 1.17 -2.83 11.51
C VAL A 185 0.22 -1.94 12.31
N GLU A 186 0.62 -1.63 13.53
CA GLU A 186 -0.19 -0.87 14.47
C GLU A 186 0.36 0.55 14.69
N LEU A 187 -0.52 1.53 14.63
CA LEU A 187 -0.20 2.92 14.94
C LEU A 187 -0.11 3.15 16.44
N LYS A 188 1.08 3.52 16.92
CA LYS A 188 1.31 3.89 18.33
C LYS A 188 0.98 5.36 18.56
N ALA A 189 -0.18 5.63 19.17
CA ALA A 189 -0.64 6.95 19.65
C ALA A 189 -0.67 8.06 18.57
N PRO A 190 -1.18 9.28 18.82
CA PRO A 190 -1.17 10.34 17.82
C PRO A 190 0.25 10.88 17.67
N VAL A 191 0.86 10.65 16.50
CA VAL A 191 2.15 11.21 16.10
C VAL A 191 1.93 12.32 15.07
N ASP A 192 2.88 13.25 15.00
CA ASP A 192 2.85 14.31 14.00
C ASP A 192 2.96 13.70 12.60
N ARG A 193 1.93 13.92 11.78
CA ARG A 193 1.79 13.32 10.45
C ARG A 193 2.76 13.91 9.43
N GLY A 194 3.30 15.08 9.75
CA GLY A 194 4.16 15.83 8.83
C GLY A 194 3.42 16.35 7.59
N ARG A 195 4.22 16.67 6.56
CA ARG A 195 3.80 17.17 5.26
C ARG A 195 3.49 16.02 4.31
N ILE A 196 2.52 16.22 3.43
CA ILE A 196 2.21 15.25 2.37
C ILE A 196 3.15 15.50 1.18
N PRO A 197 3.76 14.46 0.60
CA PRO A 197 4.54 14.62 -0.61
C PRO A 197 3.66 15.11 -1.76
N ASP A 198 4.16 16.07 -2.54
CA ASP A 198 3.47 16.50 -3.76
C ASP A 198 3.59 15.40 -4.82
N ALA A 199 2.52 15.10 -5.55
CA ALA A 199 2.51 14.03 -6.55
C ALA A 199 3.37 14.34 -7.79
N SER A 200 3.84 15.59 -7.95
CA SER A 200 4.80 15.99 -8.99
C SER A 200 6.26 16.04 -8.50
N GLU A 201 6.48 15.87 -7.20
CA GLU A 201 7.81 15.95 -6.62
C GLU A 201 8.64 14.71 -6.95
N GLN A 202 9.88 14.93 -7.42
CA GLN A 202 10.92 13.92 -7.64
C GLN A 202 10.45 12.70 -8.45
N VAL A 203 9.60 12.92 -9.46
CA VAL A 203 9.12 11.88 -10.38
C VAL A 203 10.24 11.49 -11.34
N LYS A 204 10.68 10.23 -11.27
CA LYS A 204 11.67 9.66 -12.19
C LYS A 204 11.01 9.07 -13.44
N ALA A 205 9.86 8.42 -13.26
CA ALA A 205 9.02 7.91 -14.34
C ALA A 205 7.55 7.91 -13.91
N ARG A 206 6.64 7.95 -14.89
CA ARG A 206 5.19 7.93 -14.67
C ARG A 206 4.50 7.18 -15.80
N SER A 207 3.38 6.55 -15.49
CA SER A 207 2.45 5.99 -16.47
C SER A 207 2.02 6.99 -17.53
N ARG A 208 2.01 6.53 -18.79
CA ARG A 208 1.64 7.32 -19.96
C ARG A 208 0.13 7.56 -20.07
#